data_AF-A0A563E1K2-F1
#
_entry.id   AF-A0A563E1K2-F1
#
_cell.length_a   1.000
_cell.length_b   1.000
_cell.length_c   1.000
_cell.angle_alpha   90.00
_cell.angle_beta   90.00
_cell.angle_gamma   90.00
#
_symmetry.space_group_name_H-M   'P 1'
#
loop_
_entity.id
_entity.type
_entity.pdbx_description
1 polymer ?
#
loop_
_entity_poly.entity_id
_entity_poly.type
_entity_poly.pdbx_seq_one_letter_code
_entity_poly.pdbx_strand_id
1 'polypeptide(L)'
;MPLTVPVLRVLESCRGQRTTGPLILRPLSGKPVDRRDVYRMVIRIARAAAIPRHISPHSLRHAAITNALDAGVPLRDAQILARHADPRTTEHYDRARGNLDRHGVHFLTAYVAGV
;
A
#
# COMPACT_ATOMS: atom_id res chain seq x y z
N MET A 1 -5.39 11.67 0.06
CA MET A 1 -5.25 10.24 -0.29
C MET A 1 -6.57 9.58 0.05
N PRO A 2 -7.22 8.88 -0.89
CA PRO A 2 -8.45 8.18 -0.60
C PRO A 2 -8.25 7.15 0.51
N LEU A 3 -9.19 7.08 1.45
CA LEU A 3 -9.25 6.05 2.47
C LEU A 3 -10.32 5.03 2.07
N THR A 4 -9.97 3.75 2.08
CA THR A 4 -10.96 2.70 1.86
C THR A 4 -11.86 2.60 3.10
N VAL A 5 -13.12 2.19 2.91
CA VAL A 5 -14.09 2.03 4.01
C VAL A 5 -13.56 1.14 5.15
N PRO A 6 -12.87 0.01 4.89
CA PRO A 6 -12.29 -0.79 5.97
C PRO A 6 -11.24 -0.04 6.79
N VAL A 7 -10.36 0.72 6.14
CA VAL A 7 -9.35 1.54 6.84
C VAL A 7 -10.04 2.64 7.63
N LEU A 8 -11.03 3.32 7.05
CA LEU A 8 -11.80 4.35 7.75
C LEU A 8 -12.43 3.79 9.03
N ARG A 9 -13.09 2.62 8.97
CA ARG A 9 -13.69 1.98 10.16
C ARG A 9 -12.67 1.71 11.27
N VAL A 10 -11.46 1.26 10.91
CA VAL A 10 -10.37 1.05 11.89
C VAL A 10 -9.92 2.39 12.48
N LEU A 11 -9.75 3.42 11.66
CA LEU A 11 -9.36 4.74 12.13
C LEU A 11 -10.43 5.38 13.04
N GLU A 12 -11.70 5.23 12.71
CA GLU A 12 -12.83 5.67 13.55
C GLU A 12 -12.84 4.92 14.89
N SER A 13 -12.56 3.62 14.87
CA SER A 13 -12.43 2.82 16.11
C SER A 13 -11.25 3.31 16.97
N CYS A 14 -10.12 3.65 16.36
CA CYS A 14 -8.98 4.25 17.07
C CYS A 14 -9.32 5.64 17.62
N ARG A 15 -10.04 6.47 16.85
CA ARG A 15 -10.45 7.81 17.23
C ARG A 15 -11.38 7.80 18.44
N GLY A 16 -12.36 6.91 18.44
CA GLY A 16 -13.44 6.90 19.42
C GLY A 16 -14.22 8.22 19.35
N GLN A 17 -14.48 8.83 20.51
CA GLN A 17 -15.21 10.12 20.59
C GLN A 17 -14.31 11.35 20.43
N ARG A 18 -12.99 11.18 20.30
CA ARG A 18 -12.05 12.30 20.24
C ARG A 18 -12.21 13.09 18.95
N THR A 19 -12.17 14.41 19.06
CA THR A 19 -12.25 15.34 17.93
C THR A 19 -10.91 16.02 17.63
N THR A 20 -9.94 15.93 18.54
CA THR A 20 -8.60 16.54 18.40
C THR A 20 -7.51 15.59 18.90
N GLY A 21 -6.26 15.90 18.55
CA GLY A 21 -5.07 15.17 18.99
C GLY A 21 -4.69 13.96 18.11
N PRO A 22 -3.66 13.20 18.51
CA PRO A 22 -3.11 12.11 17.69
C PRO A 22 -4.07 10.94 17.54
N LEU A 23 -4.22 10.42 16.32
CA LEU A 23 -5.26 9.43 16.00
C LEU A 23 -5.01 8.06 16.64
N ILE A 24 -3.77 7.57 16.60
CA ILE A 24 -3.39 6.24 17.11
C ILE A 24 -2.59 6.40 18.40
N LEU A 25 -3.11 5.84 19.48
CA LEU A 25 -2.53 5.92 20.81
C LEU A 25 -2.12 4.52 21.30
N ARG A 26 -1.15 4.48 22.22
CA ARG A 26 -0.80 3.29 22.98
C ARG A 26 -1.95 2.93 23.91
N PRO A 27 -2.44 1.67 23.93
CA PRO A 27 -3.63 1.30 24.69
C PRO A 27 -3.54 1.58 26.19
N LEU A 28 -2.35 1.39 26.79
CA LEU A 28 -2.17 1.53 28.24
C LEU A 28 -1.82 2.95 28.69
N SER A 29 -0.94 3.63 27.95
CA SER A 29 -0.42 4.94 28.39
C SER A 29 -1.15 6.13 27.79
N GLY A 30 -2.02 5.93 26.80
CA GLY A 30 -2.69 7.02 26.08
C GLY A 30 -1.76 7.92 25.27
N LYS A 31 -0.45 7.65 25.25
CA LYS A 31 0.53 8.42 24.47
C LYS A 31 0.46 8.04 22.99
N PRO A 32 0.84 8.94 22.06
CA PRO A 32 0.91 8.61 20.65
C PRO A 32 1.85 7.44 20.38
N VAL A 33 1.50 6.60 19.39
CA VAL A 33 2.42 5.59 18.89
C VAL A 33 3.61 6.25 18.21
N ASP A 34 4.80 5.70 18.40
CA ASP A 34 6.01 6.13 17.71
C ASP A 34 6.44 5.14 16.62
N ARG A 35 7.50 5.48 15.88
CA ARG A 35 8.05 4.64 14.81
C ARG A 35 8.48 3.24 15.31
N ARG A 36 9.03 3.15 16.53
CA ARG A 36 9.50 1.88 17.11
C ARG A 36 8.31 1.02 17.52
N ASP A 37 7.22 1.62 17.99
CA ASP A 37 5.98 0.93 18.28
C ASP A 37 5.44 0.24 17.02
N VAL A 38 5.29 1.00 15.93
CA VAL A 38 4.79 0.47 14.66
C VAL A 38 5.68 -0.66 14.14
N TYR A 39 7.01 -0.48 14.20
CA TYR A 39 7.96 -1.52 13.81
C TYR A 39 7.78 -2.81 14.62
N ARG A 40 7.68 -2.70 15.95
CA ARG A 40 7.44 -3.85 16.85
C ARG A 40 6.09 -4.51 16.61
N MET A 41 5.04 -3.73 16.34
CA MET A 41 3.71 -4.26 16.00
C MET A 41 3.77 -5.12 14.74
N VAL A 42 4.42 -4.63 13.68
CA VAL A 42 4.56 -5.37 12.42
C VAL A 42 5.34 -6.67 12.63
N ILE A 43 6.49 -6.62 13.34
CA ILE A 43 7.27 -7.83 13.65
C ILE A 43 6.44 -8.84 14.44
N ARG A 44 5.69 -8.38 15.44
CA ARG A 44 4.84 -9.26 16.26
C ARG A 44 3.78 -9.96 15.41
N ILE A 45 3.13 -9.23 14.51
CA ILE A 45 2.13 -9.79 13.59
C ILE A 45 2.78 -10.80 12.64
N ALA A 46 3.94 -10.47 12.06
CA ALA A 46 4.66 -11.35 11.15
C ALA A 46 5.09 -12.67 11.83
N ARG A 47 5.56 -12.58 13.08
CA ARG A 47 5.91 -13.76 13.89
C ARG A 47 4.70 -14.62 14.21
N ALA A 48 3.58 -14.01 14.62
CA ALA A 48 2.34 -14.73 14.90
C ALA A 48 1.78 -15.43 13.65
N ALA A 49 1.99 -14.84 12.47
CA ALA A 49 1.62 -15.42 11.19
C ALA A 49 2.67 -16.40 10.61
N ALA A 50 3.72 -16.74 11.38
CA ALA A 50 4.81 -17.62 10.97
C ALA A 50 5.50 -17.23 9.63
N ILE A 51 5.58 -15.93 9.34
CA ILE A 51 6.25 -15.44 8.13
C ILE A 51 7.77 -15.58 8.31
N PRO A 52 8.46 -16.38 7.47
CA PRO A 52 9.88 -16.70 7.68
C PRO A 52 10.83 -15.55 7.31
N ARG A 53 10.32 -14.51 6.64
CA ARG A 53 11.08 -13.35 6.18
C ARG A 53 11.06 -12.22 7.20
N HIS A 54 12.10 -11.40 7.18
CA HIS A 54 12.14 -10.17 7.94
C HIS A 54 11.17 -9.13 7.35
N ILE A 55 10.07 -8.86 8.05
CA ILE A 55 9.03 -7.90 7.65
C ILE A 55 9.16 -6.62 8.47
N SER A 56 9.05 -5.48 7.80
CA SER A 56 9.03 -4.15 8.39
C SER A 56 7.81 -3.34 7.88
N PRO A 57 7.52 -2.16 8.45
CA PRO A 57 6.51 -1.26 7.90
C PRO A 57 6.78 -0.90 6.42
N HIS A 58 8.04 -0.84 5.99
CA HIS A 58 8.39 -0.57 4.60
C HIS A 58 8.04 -1.76 3.69
N SER A 59 8.16 -2.99 4.18
CA SER A 59 7.72 -4.20 3.49
C SER A 59 6.22 -4.18 3.17
N LEU A 60 5.40 -3.64 4.08
CA LEU A 60 3.96 -3.46 3.83
C LEU A 60 3.69 -2.45 2.72
N ARG A 61 4.47 -1.36 2.66
CA ARG A 61 4.39 -0.38 1.56
C ARG A 61 4.77 -1.03 0.23
N HIS A 62 5.88 -1.76 0.18
CA HIS A 62 6.28 -2.49 -1.03
C HIS A 62 5.18 -3.43 -1.51
N ALA A 63 4.62 -4.24 -0.61
CA ALA A 63 3.54 -5.16 -0.93
C ALA A 63 2.32 -4.43 -1.50
N ALA A 64 1.94 -3.27 -0.93
CA ALA A 64 0.83 -2.47 -1.46
C ALA A 64 1.08 -1.98 -2.90
N ILE A 65 2.30 -1.53 -3.21
CA ILE A 65 2.66 -1.05 -4.56
C ILE A 65 2.68 -2.22 -5.55
N THR A 66 3.36 -3.31 -5.18
CA THR A 66 3.42 -4.52 -6.01
C THR A 66 2.03 -5.09 -6.27
N ASN A 67 1.17 -5.18 -5.25
CA ASN A 67 -0.19 -5.72 -5.42
C ASN A 67 -1.05 -4.82 -6.30
N ALA A 68 -0.90 -3.49 -6.24
CA ALA A 68 -1.60 -2.58 -7.13
C ALA A 68 -1.20 -2.82 -8.59
N LEU A 69 0.10 -2.92 -8.87
CA LEU A 69 0.62 -3.18 -10.22
C LEU A 69 0.20 -4.57 -10.74
N ASP A 70 0.29 -5.60 -9.91
CA ASP A 70 -0.16 -6.97 -10.25
C ASP A 70 -1.66 -6.98 -10.58
N ALA A 71 -2.47 -6.21 -9.84
CA ALA A 71 -3.90 -6.02 -10.12
C ALA A 71 -4.19 -5.22 -11.40
N GLY A 72 -3.18 -4.71 -12.10
CA GLY A 72 -3.33 -3.96 -13.34
C GLY A 72 -3.59 -2.47 -13.14
N VAL A 73 -3.38 -1.93 -11.94
CA VAL A 73 -3.41 -0.49 -11.73
C VAL A 73 -2.32 0.16 -12.58
N PRO A 74 -2.62 1.21 -13.37
CA PRO A 74 -1.61 1.90 -14.17
C PRO A 74 -0.43 2.37 -13.33
N LEU A 75 0.79 2.32 -13.90
CA LEU A 75 2.03 2.71 -13.21
C LEU A 75 1.93 4.09 -12.57
N ARG A 76 1.29 5.05 -13.25
CA ARG A 76 1.09 6.41 -12.74
C ARG A 76 0.20 6.46 -11.50
N ASP A 77 -0.87 5.66 -11.47
CA ASP A 77 -1.78 5.61 -10.32
C ASP A 77 -1.12 4.89 -9.14
N ALA A 78 -0.36 3.83 -9.41
CA ALA A 78 0.48 3.18 -8.41
C ALA A 78 1.56 4.12 -7.86
N GLN A 79 2.15 4.98 -8.69
CA GLN A 79 3.09 6.02 -8.27
C GLN A 79 2.43 7.04 -7.33
N ILE A 80 1.20 7.46 -7.63
CA ILE A 80 0.42 8.38 -6.78
C ILE A 80 0.09 7.73 -5.43
N LEU A 81 -0.34 6.46 -5.44
CA LEU A 81 -0.54 5.66 -4.23
C LEU A 81 0.76 5.59 -3.39
N ALA A 82 1.88 5.34 -4.08
CA ALA A 82 3.20 5.25 -3.49
C ALA A 82 3.82 6.61 -3.15
N ARG A 83 3.18 7.75 -3.47
CA ARG A 83 3.73 9.10 -3.31
C ARG A 83 5.20 9.22 -3.74
N HIS A 84 5.59 8.53 -4.80
CA HIS A 84 6.96 8.59 -5.32
C HIS A 84 7.10 9.80 -6.24
N ALA A 85 8.13 10.61 -6.02
CA ALA A 85 8.43 11.74 -6.88
C ALA A 85 8.89 11.30 -8.28
N ASP A 86 9.70 10.23 -8.34
CA ASP A 86 10.24 9.66 -9.58
C ASP A 86 9.49 8.37 -9.97
N PRO A 87 8.91 8.28 -11.19
CA PRO A 87 8.32 7.05 -11.71
C PRO A 87 9.25 5.83 -11.66
N ARG A 88 10.56 6.02 -11.85
CA ARG A 88 11.57 4.94 -11.81
C ARG A 88 11.60 4.21 -10.47
N THR A 89 11.27 4.91 -9.38
CA THR A 89 11.15 4.29 -8.05
C THR A 89 9.98 3.32 -8.01
N THR A 90 8.91 3.58 -8.77
CA THR A 90 7.73 2.71 -8.86
C THR A 90 7.94 1.57 -9.85
N GLU A 91 8.62 1.81 -10.96
CA GLU A 91 8.96 0.80 -11.99
C GLU A 91 9.73 -0.39 -11.41
N HIS A 92 10.52 -0.18 -10.35
CA HIS A 92 11.21 -1.28 -9.65
C HIS A 92 10.24 -2.36 -9.15
N TYR A 93 9.00 -2.00 -8.83
CA TYR A 93 7.97 -2.94 -8.38
C TYR A 93 7.16 -3.56 -9.51
N ASP A 94 7.29 -3.04 -10.74
CA ASP A 94 6.60 -3.59 -11.90
C ASP A 94 7.31 -4.86 -12.39
N ARG A 95 6.69 -5.99 -12.05
CA ARG A 95 7.11 -7.33 -12.47
C ARG A 95 6.53 -7.75 -13.82
N ALA A 96 5.59 -6.99 -14.37
CA ALA A 96 4.92 -7.28 -15.64
C ALA A 96 5.59 -6.62 -16.85
N ARG A 97 6.79 -6.04 -16.70
CA ARG A 97 7.54 -5.34 -17.77
C ARG A 97 7.73 -6.13 -19.08
N GLY A 98 7.64 -7.46 -19.04
CA GLY A 98 7.73 -8.33 -20.23
C GLY A 98 6.42 -9.00 -20.64
N ASN A 99 5.28 -8.62 -20.06
CA ASN A 99 4.00 -9.26 -20.36
C ASN A 99 3.44 -8.78 -21.70
N LEU A 100 3.52 -9.65 -22.72
CA LEU A 100 3.03 -9.38 -24.06
C LEU A 100 1.49 -9.29 -24.13
N ASP A 101 0.76 -9.95 -23.23
CA ASP A 101 -0.71 -9.96 -23.23
C ASP A 101 -1.30 -8.56 -22.93
N ARG A 102 -0.53 -7.73 -22.23
CA ARG A 102 -0.90 -6.34 -21.91
C ARG A 102 -0.17 -5.32 -22.80
N HIS A 103 0.46 -5.77 -23.88
CA HIS A 103 1.20 -4.89 -24.76
C HIS A 103 0.26 -3.86 -25.40
N GLY A 104 0.69 -2.58 -25.40
CA GLY A 104 -0.12 -1.46 -25.91
C GLY A 104 -0.59 -1.64 -27.35
N VAL A 105 0.09 -2.49 -28.12
CA VAL A 105 -0.31 -2.85 -29.49
C VAL A 105 -1.71 -3.48 -29.53
N HIS A 106 -2.07 -4.35 -28.58
CA HIS A 106 -3.38 -4.99 -28.56
C HIS A 106 -4.50 -3.97 -28.31
N PHE A 107 -4.28 -3.04 -27.39
CA PHE A 107 -5.21 -1.94 -27.11
C PHE A 107 -5.32 -0.98 -28.31
N LEU A 108 -4.20 -0.65 -28.95
CA LEU A 108 -4.19 0.21 -30.13
C LEU A 108 -4.91 -0.46 -31.30
N THR A 109 -4.67 -1.75 -31.53
CA THR A 109 -5.35 -2.51 -32.58
C THR A 109 -6.85 -2.54 -32.34
N ALA A 110 -7.31 -2.82 -31.12
CA ALA A 110 -8.73 -2.78 -30.77
C ALA A 110 -9.34 -1.39 -31.05
N TYR A 111 -8.69 -0.34 -30.53
CA TYR A 111 -9.14 1.04 -30.71
C TYR A 111 -9.20 1.49 -32.18
N VAL A 112 -8.16 1.21 -32.96
CA VAL A 112 -8.10 1.59 -34.38
C VAL A 112 -9.03 0.73 -35.24
N ALA A 113 -9.21 -0.55 -34.90
CA ALA A 113 -10.14 -1.45 -35.58
C ALA A 113 -11.61 -1.22 -35.18
N GLY A 114 -11.88 -0.38 -34.18
CA GLY A 114 -13.23 -0.06 -33.71
C GLY A 114 -13.96 -1.23 -33.03
N VAL A 115 -13.20 -2.18 -32.47
CA VAL A 115 -13.71 -3.34 -31.71
C VAL A 115 -13.27 -3.30 -30.25
#